data_AF-A0A7W4ZLC9-F1
#
_entry.id   AF-A0A7W4ZLC9-F1
#
_cell.length_a   1.000
_cell.length_b   1.000
_cell.length_c   1.000
_cell.angle_alpha   90.00
_cell.angle_beta   90.00
_cell.angle_gamma   90.00
#
_symmetry.space_group_name_H-M   'P 1'
#
loop_
_entity.id
_entity.type
_entity.pdbx_description
1 polymer ?
#
loop_
_entity_poly.entity_id
_entity_poly.type
_entity_poly.pdbx_seq_one_letter_code
_entity_poly.pdbx_strand_id
1 'polypeptide(L)'
;MRGHLERAPTTADEKFGWRSPRSGSTAREGVWSNAIRAVPSPSQALEVLGLYARAVDGALATTVAKVLIDPRSRLVIYSNAGHPPPILLSPDGGCQLLDQATDPPLGARPEHVPRPQAGLSYLRGDALVLYTDGLIERRDEDIDIGLSWLIDALARCGTLPVEELADRLLARMGVPGGGQDDDIALVVVRL
;
A
#
# COMPACT_ATOMS: atom_id res chain seq x y z
N MET A 1 15.98 -50.03 -7.93
CA MET A 1 14.54 -49.90 -8.26
C MET A 1 13.99 -48.70 -7.50
N ARG A 2 13.11 -47.95 -8.15
CA ARG A 2 12.79 -46.51 -7.97
C ARG A 2 12.37 -46.09 -6.55
N GLY A 3 12.94 -44.96 -6.09
CA GLY A 3 12.33 -44.14 -5.04
C GLY A 3 11.20 -43.28 -5.63
N HIS A 4 10.12 -43.15 -4.87
CA HIS A 4 8.99 -42.28 -5.17
C HIS A 4 8.97 -41.18 -4.11
N LEU A 5 9.36 -39.97 -4.51
CA LEU A 5 9.14 -38.74 -3.74
C LEU A 5 7.92 -38.07 -4.38
N GLU A 6 6.79 -38.17 -3.69
CA GLU A 6 5.56 -37.48 -4.05
C GLU A 6 5.63 -36.06 -3.47
N ARG A 7 5.64 -35.05 -4.35
CA ARG A 7 5.45 -33.64 -3.99
C ARG A 7 3.96 -33.33 -4.08
N ALA A 8 3.42 -32.73 -3.02
CA ALA A 8 2.13 -32.06 -2.99
C ALA A 8 2.29 -30.67 -2.31
N PRO A 9 1.38 -29.72 -2.57
CA PRO A 9 1.72 -28.37 -3.01
C PRO A 9 2.02 -27.37 -1.89
N THR A 10 2.90 -26.42 -2.20
CA THR A 10 3.16 -25.19 -1.46
C THR A 10 1.92 -24.28 -1.52
N THR A 11 1.09 -24.32 -0.48
CA THR A 11 0.21 -23.21 -0.14
C THR A 11 1.09 -22.10 0.44
N ALA A 12 1.18 -20.97 -0.26
CA ALA A 12 1.78 -19.75 0.26
C ALA A 12 0.85 -19.14 1.32
N ASP A 13 0.83 -19.76 2.50
CA ASP A 13 0.46 -19.08 3.74
C ASP A 13 1.70 -18.31 4.20
N GLU A 14 1.89 -17.12 3.65
CA GLU A 14 2.91 -16.20 4.13
C GLU A 14 2.45 -15.53 5.43
N LYS A 15 3.20 -15.87 6.47
CA LYS A 15 3.16 -15.32 7.82
C LYS A 15 3.53 -13.84 7.81
N PHE A 16 2.55 -12.95 7.69
CA PHE A 16 2.75 -11.53 7.99
C PHE A 16 2.51 -11.29 9.49
N GLY A 17 3.60 -11.23 10.25
CA GLY A 17 3.58 -10.94 11.69
C GLY A 17 3.46 -9.44 11.96
N TRP A 18 2.25 -8.90 11.94
CA TRP A 18 1.96 -7.60 12.53
C TRP A 18 2.06 -7.69 14.06
N ARG A 19 3.00 -6.96 14.69
CA ARG A 19 3.05 -6.76 16.14
C ARG A 19 2.69 -5.31 16.45
N SER A 20 1.43 -5.06 16.85
CA SER A 20 1.00 -3.77 17.41
C SER A 20 1.83 -3.40 18.65
N PRO A 21 2.21 -2.12 18.83
CA PRO A 21 2.56 -1.59 20.14
C PRO A 21 1.34 -1.73 21.08
N ARG A 22 1.57 -2.25 22.30
CA ARG A 22 0.56 -2.53 23.34
C ARG A 22 -0.22 -1.23 23.67
N SER A 23 -1.52 -1.19 23.97
CA SER A 23 -2.43 -2.16 24.59
C SER A 23 -3.91 -1.82 24.29
N GLY A 24 -4.70 -2.79 23.85
CA GLY A 24 -6.17 -2.77 23.92
C GLY A 24 -6.91 -3.12 22.61
N SER A 25 -7.61 -4.26 22.59
CA SER A 25 -8.66 -4.67 21.62
C SER A 25 -8.29 -5.52 20.39
N THR A 26 -7.69 -6.69 20.61
CA THR A 26 -7.47 -7.75 19.60
C THR A 26 -8.73 -8.21 18.85
N ALA A 27 -9.93 -8.07 19.44
CA ALA A 27 -11.19 -8.45 18.80
C ALA A 27 -11.64 -7.44 17.72
N ARG A 28 -11.26 -6.16 17.83
CA ARG A 28 -11.66 -5.14 16.86
C ARG A 28 -10.83 -5.23 15.59
N GLU A 29 -9.51 -5.36 15.72
CA GLU A 29 -8.54 -5.51 14.60
C GLU A 29 -8.93 -6.65 13.62
N GLY A 30 -9.43 -7.78 14.14
CA GLY A 30 -9.90 -8.90 13.31
C GLY A 30 -11.12 -8.58 12.44
N VAL A 31 -12.01 -7.68 12.89
CA VAL A 31 -13.20 -7.25 12.14
C VAL A 31 -12.79 -6.35 10.97
N TRP A 32 -11.79 -5.48 11.14
CA TRP A 32 -11.26 -4.60 10.07
C TRP A 32 -10.73 -5.44 8.90
N SER A 33 -9.85 -6.41 9.19
CA SER A 33 -9.25 -7.27 8.18
C SER A 33 -10.32 -8.10 7.43
N ASN A 34 -11.29 -8.66 8.15
CA ASN A 34 -12.33 -9.50 7.54
C ASN A 34 -13.34 -8.71 6.70
N ALA A 35 -13.79 -7.54 7.16
CA ALA A 35 -14.71 -6.68 6.41
C ALA A 35 -14.06 -6.20 5.09
N ILE A 36 -12.79 -5.83 5.12
CA ILE A 36 -12.04 -5.41 3.93
C ILE A 36 -11.89 -6.56 2.93
N ARG A 37 -11.62 -7.79 3.40
CA ARG A 37 -11.44 -8.98 2.56
C ARG A 37 -12.76 -9.48 1.95
N ALA A 38 -13.87 -9.30 2.64
CA ALA A 38 -15.19 -9.73 2.18
C ALA A 38 -15.78 -8.85 1.07
N VAL A 39 -15.30 -7.60 0.94
CA VAL A 39 -15.79 -6.65 -0.07
C VAL A 39 -14.84 -6.63 -1.29
N PRO A 40 -15.30 -7.07 -2.48
CA PRO A 40 -14.43 -7.25 -3.63
C PRO A 40 -14.02 -5.91 -4.27
N SER A 41 -14.82 -4.85 -4.12
CA SER A 41 -14.48 -3.51 -4.64
C SER A 41 -13.63 -2.73 -3.63
N PRO A 42 -12.49 -2.16 -4.07
CA PRO A 42 -11.73 -1.21 -3.26
C PRO A 42 -12.55 -0.06 -2.70
N SER A 43 -13.34 0.64 -3.52
CA SER A 43 -14.12 1.81 -3.06
C SER A 43 -15.18 1.43 -2.03
N GLN A 44 -15.95 0.36 -2.27
CA GLN A 44 -16.97 -0.11 -1.32
C GLN A 44 -16.35 -0.51 0.03
N ALA A 45 -15.15 -1.09 0.03
CA ALA A 45 -14.49 -1.40 1.28
C ALA A 45 -14.09 -0.13 2.04
N LEU A 46 -13.60 0.91 1.35
CA LEU A 46 -13.33 2.21 1.98
C LEU A 46 -14.60 2.90 2.48
N GLU A 47 -15.75 2.69 1.83
CA GLU A 47 -17.04 3.18 2.33
C GLU A 47 -17.43 2.50 3.64
N VAL A 48 -17.32 1.18 3.71
CA VAL A 48 -17.56 0.41 4.95
C VAL A 48 -16.62 0.90 6.05
N LEU A 49 -15.32 1.05 5.75
CA LEU A 49 -14.35 1.59 6.71
C LEU A 49 -14.69 3.01 7.16
N GLY A 50 -15.17 3.86 6.24
CA GLY A 50 -15.60 5.22 6.56
C GLY A 50 -16.78 5.27 7.53
N LEU A 51 -17.72 4.32 7.45
CA LEU A 51 -18.81 4.20 8.42
C LEU A 51 -18.30 3.80 9.81
N TYR A 52 -17.35 2.87 9.88
CA TYR A 52 -16.72 2.48 11.14
C TYR A 52 -15.86 3.60 11.74
N ALA A 53 -15.10 4.33 10.93
CA ALA A 53 -14.27 5.44 11.38
C ALA A 53 -15.07 6.54 12.09
N ARG A 54 -16.32 6.79 11.67
CA ARG A 54 -17.22 7.74 12.36
C ARG A 54 -17.74 7.22 13.70
N ALA A 55 -17.72 5.91 13.91
CA ALA A 55 -18.23 5.27 15.14
C ALA A 55 -17.13 5.01 16.18
N VAL A 56 -15.87 5.32 15.87
CA VAL A 56 -14.71 5.08 16.74
C VAL A 56 -14.00 6.40 17.01
N ASP A 57 -13.94 6.80 18.27
CA ASP A 57 -13.19 7.99 18.69
C ASP A 57 -11.71 7.87 18.28
N GLY A 58 -11.19 8.90 17.62
CA GLY A 58 -9.80 8.95 17.14
C GLY A 58 -9.54 8.30 15.77
N ALA A 59 -10.55 7.70 15.12
CA ALA A 59 -10.40 7.14 13.77
C ALA A 59 -10.83 8.10 12.63
N LEU A 60 -11.23 9.32 12.99
CA LEU A 60 -11.47 10.38 12.00
C LEU A 60 -10.13 10.80 11.38
N ALA A 61 -10.15 11.13 10.09
CA ALA A 61 -8.99 11.51 9.29
C ALA A 61 -7.95 10.38 9.06
N THR A 62 -8.30 9.11 9.28
CA THR A 62 -7.43 7.98 8.91
C THR A 62 -7.25 7.89 7.39
N THR A 63 -5.99 7.78 6.96
CA THR A 63 -5.62 7.56 5.56
C THR A 63 -5.56 6.08 5.22
N VAL A 64 -6.09 5.67 4.06
CA VAL A 64 -6.08 4.26 3.61
C VAL A 64 -5.98 4.18 2.09
N ALA A 65 -5.04 3.37 1.57
CA ALA A 65 -5.10 2.89 0.19
C ALA A 65 -5.51 1.41 0.17
N LYS A 66 -6.49 1.07 -0.68
CA LYS A 66 -6.83 -0.33 -0.97
C LYS A 66 -6.55 -0.63 -2.43
N VAL A 67 -5.75 -1.66 -2.66
CA VAL A 67 -5.39 -2.14 -4.00
C VAL A 67 -5.76 -3.61 -4.13
N LEU A 68 -6.43 -3.94 -5.24
CA LEU A 68 -6.73 -5.28 -5.68
C LEU A 68 -5.91 -5.58 -6.93
N ILE A 69 -5.16 -6.68 -6.90
CA ILE A 69 -4.35 -7.15 -8.02
C ILE A 69 -5.05 -8.39 -8.59
N ASP A 70 -5.45 -8.34 -9.86
CA ASP A 70 -5.93 -9.51 -10.59
C ASP A 70 -4.84 -10.03 -11.54
N PRO A 71 -4.16 -11.13 -11.17
CA PRO A 71 -3.09 -11.69 -11.99
C PRO A 71 -3.57 -12.38 -13.26
N ARG A 72 -4.86 -12.71 -13.37
CA ARG A 72 -5.41 -13.35 -14.58
C ARG A 72 -5.64 -12.33 -15.68
N SER A 73 -6.25 -11.20 -15.33
CA SER A 73 -6.51 -10.10 -16.27
C SER A 73 -5.36 -9.09 -16.39
N ARG A 74 -4.36 -9.17 -15.49
CA ARG A 74 -3.25 -8.20 -15.34
C ARG A 74 -3.75 -6.79 -15.08
N LEU A 75 -4.70 -6.68 -14.15
CA LEU A 75 -5.28 -5.41 -13.73
C LEU A 75 -4.96 -5.12 -12.27
N VAL A 76 -4.62 -3.86 -12.01
CA VAL A 76 -4.65 -3.28 -10.67
C VAL A 76 -5.90 -2.42 -10.57
N ILE A 77 -6.71 -2.62 -9.53
CA ILE A 77 -7.89 -1.81 -9.22
C ILE A 77 -7.69 -1.21 -7.84
N TYR A 78 -7.93 0.08 -7.69
CA TYR A 78 -7.63 0.77 -6.43
C TYR A 78 -8.62 1.87 -6.09
N SER A 79 -8.65 2.20 -4.81
CA SER A 79 -9.29 3.38 -4.24
C SER A 79 -8.40 3.91 -3.12
N ASN A 80 -8.28 5.23 -3.01
CA ASN A 80 -7.37 5.87 -2.09
C ASN A 80 -8.12 6.94 -1.26
N ALA A 81 -8.07 6.81 0.06
CA ALA A 81 -8.62 7.77 1.02
C ALA A 81 -7.47 8.49 1.72
N GLY A 82 -6.98 9.59 1.15
CA GLY A 82 -6.02 10.50 1.75
C GLY A 82 -4.60 9.95 1.94
N HIS A 83 -4.32 8.72 1.51
CA HIS A 83 -2.99 8.14 1.57
C HIS A 83 -2.15 8.65 0.39
N PRO A 84 -0.81 8.73 0.50
CA PRO A 84 0.04 9.00 -0.65
C PRO A 84 -0.24 8.03 -1.82
N PRO A 85 -0.27 8.49 -3.08
CA PRO A 85 -0.59 7.62 -4.22
C PRO A 85 0.40 6.45 -4.33
N PRO A 86 -0.07 5.19 -4.41
CA PRO A 86 0.78 4.07 -4.76
C PRO A 86 1.46 4.27 -6.12
N ILE A 87 2.59 3.62 -6.34
CA ILE A 87 3.40 3.79 -7.56
C ILE A 87 3.49 2.44 -8.28
N LEU A 88 3.16 2.42 -9.57
CA LEU A 88 3.52 1.33 -10.46
C LEU A 88 4.87 1.66 -11.11
N LEU A 89 5.89 0.85 -10.81
CA LEU A 89 7.23 0.95 -11.36
C LEU A 89 7.43 -0.11 -12.44
N SER A 90 7.73 0.32 -13.65
CA SER A 90 8.12 -0.56 -14.75
C SER A 90 9.61 -0.91 -14.70
N PRO A 91 10.01 -2.07 -15.26
CA PRO A 91 11.41 -2.49 -15.30
C PRO A 91 12.36 -1.51 -16.01
N ASP A 92 11.84 -0.70 -16.93
CA ASP A 92 12.58 0.34 -17.65
C ASP A 92 12.75 1.65 -16.85
N GLY A 93 12.21 1.70 -15.62
CA GLY A 93 12.27 2.87 -14.75
C GLY A 93 11.05 3.79 -14.87
N GLY A 94 10.08 3.48 -15.74
CA GLY A 94 8.83 4.23 -15.81
C GLY A 94 8.07 4.17 -14.49
N CYS A 95 7.62 5.32 -13.98
CA CYS A 95 6.83 5.40 -12.75
C CYS A 95 5.46 6.00 -13.07
N GLN A 96 4.39 5.32 -12.66
CA GLN A 96 3.02 5.83 -12.76
C GLN A 96 2.40 5.92 -11.37
N LEU A 97 1.96 7.13 -10.99
CA LEU A 97 1.18 7.33 -9.77
C LEU A 97 -0.25 6.81 -9.96
N LEU A 98 -0.76 6.12 -8.94
CA LEU A 98 -2.15 5.66 -8.86
C LEU A 98 -2.98 6.74 -8.16
N ASP A 99 -3.20 7.88 -8.83
CA ASP A 99 -3.84 9.09 -8.27
C ASP A 99 -5.27 9.36 -8.80
N GLN A 100 -5.76 8.57 -9.75
CA GLN A 100 -7.05 8.78 -10.42
C GLN A 100 -8.27 8.39 -9.58
N ALA A 101 -8.06 7.84 -8.39
CA ALA A 101 -9.12 7.49 -7.43
C ALA A 101 -8.76 7.93 -6.01
N THR A 102 -8.11 9.09 -5.89
CA THR A 102 -7.78 9.74 -4.63
C THR A 102 -8.95 10.58 -4.15
N ASP A 103 -9.34 10.37 -2.90
CA ASP A 103 -10.37 11.10 -2.18
C ASP A 103 -9.85 11.49 -0.79
N PRO A 104 -10.49 12.43 -0.08
CA PRO A 104 -10.07 12.80 1.27
C PRO A 104 -10.05 11.61 2.27
N PRO A 105 -9.29 11.73 3.38
CA PRO A 105 -9.23 10.73 4.45
C PRO A 105 -10.61 10.26 4.94
N LEU A 106 -10.65 9.10 5.61
CA LEU A 106 -11.88 8.55 6.15
C LEU A 106 -12.51 9.51 7.17
N GLY A 107 -13.84 9.67 7.10
CA GLY A 107 -14.58 10.56 8.01
C GLY A 107 -14.42 12.06 7.78
N ALA A 108 -13.54 12.52 6.86
CA ALA A 108 -13.28 13.93 6.62
C ALA A 108 -14.46 14.69 5.96
N ARG A 109 -15.28 14.00 5.16
CA ARG A 109 -16.48 14.61 4.56
C ARG A 109 -17.60 14.70 5.59
N PRO A 110 -18.37 15.81 5.66
CA PRO A 110 -19.52 15.92 6.55
C PRO A 110 -20.66 14.98 6.11
N GLU A 111 -20.82 14.79 4.80
CA GLU A 111 -21.85 13.94 4.21
C GLU A 111 -21.25 12.68 3.57
N HIS A 112 -22.08 11.65 3.38
CA HIS A 112 -21.68 10.44 2.67
C HIS A 112 -21.71 10.69 1.16
N VAL A 113 -20.57 10.51 0.50
CA VAL A 113 -20.41 10.60 -0.96
C VAL A 113 -19.72 9.30 -1.41
N PRO A 114 -20.18 8.65 -2.51
CA PRO A 114 -19.53 7.45 -3.03
C PRO A 114 -18.05 7.69 -3.31
N ARG A 115 -17.20 6.71 -2.96
CA ARG A 115 -15.75 6.83 -3.18
C ARG A 115 -15.37 6.42 -4.61
N PRO A 116 -14.43 7.11 -5.26
CA PRO A 116 -13.98 6.76 -6.59
C PRO A 116 -13.18 5.45 -6.58
N GLN A 117 -13.15 4.80 -7.74
CA GLN A 117 -12.32 3.63 -8.00
C GLN A 117 -11.74 3.76 -9.41
N ALA A 118 -10.46 3.44 -9.56
CA ALA A 118 -9.78 3.44 -10.84
C ALA A 118 -9.09 2.09 -11.04
N GLY A 119 -8.72 1.80 -12.28
CA GLY A 119 -7.94 0.63 -12.62
C GLY A 119 -6.97 0.91 -13.76
N LEU A 120 -5.90 0.15 -13.78
CA LEU A 120 -4.87 0.19 -14.81
C LEU A 120 -4.35 -1.21 -15.09
N SER A 121 -3.94 -1.45 -16.33
CA SER A 121 -3.23 -2.67 -16.69
C SER A 121 -1.77 -2.60 -16.28
N TYR A 122 -1.18 -3.74 -16.00
CA TYR A 122 0.25 -3.86 -15.72
C TYR A 122 0.91 -4.92 -16.62
N LEU A 123 2.22 -4.85 -16.73
CA LEU A 123 3.06 -5.82 -17.41
C LEU A 123 3.82 -6.70 -16.41
N ARG A 124 4.16 -7.91 -16.85
CA ARG A 124 4.99 -8.80 -16.04
C ARG A 124 6.33 -8.12 -15.77
N GLY A 125 6.74 -8.14 -14.52
CA GLY A 125 7.98 -7.50 -14.07
C GLY A 125 7.76 -6.11 -13.49
N ASP A 126 6.59 -5.49 -13.70
CA ASP A 126 6.24 -4.26 -12.98
C ASP A 126 6.25 -4.52 -11.46
N ALA A 127 6.53 -3.49 -10.68
CA ALA A 127 6.46 -3.51 -9.23
C ALA A 127 5.44 -2.49 -8.74
N LEU A 128 4.51 -2.93 -7.89
CA LEU A 128 3.64 -2.03 -7.15
C LEU A 128 4.30 -1.64 -5.83
N VAL A 129 4.39 -0.34 -5.57
CA VAL A 129 5.03 0.24 -4.39
C VAL A 129 3.99 1.03 -3.60
N LEU A 130 3.77 0.66 -2.34
CA LEU A 130 2.95 1.38 -1.37
C LEU A 130 3.83 1.84 -0.21
N TYR A 131 3.56 3.02 0.32
CA TYR A 131 4.41 3.64 1.34
C TYR A 131 3.58 4.61 2.19
N THR A 132 3.99 4.81 3.44
CA THR A 132 3.42 5.87 4.28
C THR A 132 4.06 7.22 3.97
N ASP A 133 3.34 8.30 4.31
CA ASP A 133 3.82 9.68 4.26
C ASP A 133 5.14 9.86 5.02
N GLY A 134 5.35 9.18 6.15
CA GLY A 134 6.64 9.17 6.85
C GLY A 134 7.87 8.81 5.99
N LEU A 135 7.69 8.14 4.84
CA LEU A 135 8.79 7.90 3.89
C LEU A 135 9.19 9.15 3.09
N ILE A 136 8.24 10.04 2.81
CA ILE A 136 8.40 11.22 1.95
C ILE A 136 8.28 12.56 2.69
N GLU A 137 7.70 12.58 3.89
CA GLU A 137 7.53 13.77 4.71
C GLU A 137 8.77 13.99 5.60
N ARG A 138 9.23 15.25 5.66
CA ARG A 138 10.33 15.71 6.51
C ARG A 138 9.98 17.06 7.12
N ARG A 139 10.55 17.40 8.29
CA ARG A 139 10.23 18.63 9.06
C ARG A 139 10.22 19.93 8.27
N ASP A 140 11.09 20.04 7.26
CA ASP A 140 11.35 21.29 6.54
C ASP A 140 11.17 21.15 5.02
N GLU A 141 10.57 20.06 4.54
CA GLU A 141 10.40 19.80 3.12
C GLU A 141 8.96 19.42 2.77
N ASP A 142 8.49 19.91 1.63
CA ASP A 142 7.16 19.60 1.11
C ASP A 142 7.07 18.12 0.72
N ILE A 143 5.91 17.51 0.98
CA ILE A 143 5.56 16.14 0.59
C ILE A 143 5.77 15.93 -0.91
N ASP A 144 5.50 16.95 -1.74
CA ASP A 144 5.71 16.88 -3.19
C ASP A 144 7.19 16.73 -3.57
N ILE A 145 8.10 17.34 -2.79
CA ILE A 145 9.55 17.22 -3.00
C ILE A 145 10.00 15.80 -2.65
N GLY A 146 9.56 15.29 -1.49
CA GLY A 146 9.84 13.92 -1.07
C GLY A 146 9.32 12.89 -2.07
N LEU A 147 8.12 13.10 -2.62
CA LEU A 147 7.55 12.26 -3.66
C LEU A 147 8.39 12.29 -4.95
N SER A 148 8.86 13.46 -5.38
CA SER A 148 9.76 13.58 -6.53
C SER A 148 11.05 12.78 -6.32
N TRP A 149 11.64 12.84 -5.12
CA TRP A 149 12.86 12.09 -4.80
C TRP A 149 12.63 10.58 -4.79
N LEU A 150 11.47 10.15 -4.28
CA LEU A 150 11.07 8.75 -4.30
C LEU A 150 10.94 8.24 -5.75
N ILE A 151 10.25 8.99 -6.63
CA ILE A 151 10.12 8.66 -8.05
C ILE A 151 11.50 8.55 -8.71
N ASP A 152 12.38 9.52 -8.47
CA ASP A 152 13.74 9.49 -9.01
C ASP A 152 14.54 8.27 -8.51
N ALA A 153 14.37 7.89 -7.24
CA ALA A 153 15.02 6.71 -6.67
C ALA A 153 14.50 5.41 -7.30
N LEU A 154 13.19 5.30 -7.48
CA LEU A 154 12.51 4.16 -8.11
C LEU A 154 12.95 3.98 -9.57
N ALA A 155 13.03 5.06 -10.34
CA ALA A 155 13.42 5.02 -11.75
C ALA A 155 14.80 4.38 -11.98
N ARG A 156 15.68 4.41 -10.97
CA ARG A 156 17.02 3.81 -11.03
C ARG A 156 17.07 2.35 -10.57
N CYS A 157 15.95 1.79 -10.11
CA CYS A 157 15.89 0.49 -9.43
C CYS A 157 14.94 -0.52 -10.08
N GLY A 158 14.30 -0.20 -11.23
CA GLY A 158 13.24 -1.00 -11.85
C GLY A 158 13.54 -2.50 -12.03
N THR A 159 14.79 -2.84 -12.36
CA THR A 159 15.24 -4.21 -12.63
C THR A 159 15.76 -4.97 -11.41
N LEU A 160 15.90 -4.31 -10.25
CA LEU A 160 16.47 -4.93 -9.07
C LEU A 160 15.52 -5.98 -8.46
N PRO A 161 16.03 -7.02 -7.79
CA PRO A 161 15.23 -7.86 -6.92
C PRO A 161 14.44 -7.03 -5.90
N VAL A 162 13.27 -7.52 -5.46
CA VAL A 162 12.34 -6.74 -4.61
C VAL A 162 12.98 -6.32 -3.29
N GLU A 163 13.72 -7.23 -2.67
CA GLU A 163 14.43 -6.98 -1.41
C GLU A 163 15.51 -5.91 -1.58
N GLU A 164 16.33 -6.02 -2.63
CA GLU A 164 17.37 -5.03 -2.93
C GLU A 164 16.78 -3.66 -3.31
N LEU A 165 15.67 -3.66 -4.03
CA LEU A 165 14.92 -2.45 -4.36
C LEU A 165 14.46 -1.75 -3.08
N ALA A 166 13.81 -2.48 -2.16
CA ALA A 166 13.32 -1.92 -0.90
C ALA A 166 14.47 -1.35 -0.05
N ASP A 167 15.56 -2.10 0.11
CA ASP A 167 16.74 -1.66 0.86
C ASP A 167 17.36 -0.40 0.26
N ARG A 168 17.52 -0.36 -1.07
CA ARG A 168 18.06 0.81 -1.76
C ARG A 168 17.16 2.02 -1.66
N LEU A 169 15.84 1.85 -1.76
CA LEU A 169 14.90 2.96 -1.58
C LEU A 169 15.00 3.54 -0.18
N LEU A 170 14.92 2.71 0.86
CA LEU A 170 15.00 3.16 2.26
C LEU A 170 16.34 3.86 2.54
N ALA A 171 17.45 3.33 2.03
CA ALA A 171 18.75 3.97 2.14
C ALA A 171 18.80 5.33 1.42
N ARG A 172 18.22 5.42 0.21
CA ARG A 172 18.24 6.65 -0.61
C ARG A 172 17.35 7.75 -0.04
N MET A 173 16.25 7.37 0.62
CA MET A 173 15.37 8.28 1.37
C MET A 173 15.95 8.69 2.73
N GLY A 174 17.14 8.16 3.09
CA GLY A 174 17.84 8.52 4.30
C GLY A 174 17.18 7.99 5.57
N VAL A 175 16.41 6.90 5.48
CA VAL A 175 15.74 6.27 6.63
C VAL A 175 16.73 5.81 7.70
N PRO A 176 17.86 5.15 7.37
CA PRO A 176 18.85 4.75 8.38
C PRO A 176 19.54 5.92 9.07
N GLY A 177 19.50 7.13 8.49
CA GLY A 177 20.17 8.32 8.99
C GLY A 177 19.43 9.04 10.12
N GLY A 178 18.17 8.67 10.39
CA GLY A 178 17.34 9.28 11.44
C GLY A 178 16.98 10.73 11.12
N GLY A 179 15.87 10.92 10.39
CA GLY A 179 15.37 12.27 10.09
C GLY A 179 13.87 12.32 9.77
N GLN A 180 13.14 11.23 10.02
CA GLN A 180 11.71 11.11 9.79
C GLN A 180 10.98 11.24 11.12
N ASP A 181 9.87 11.98 11.09
CA ASP A 181 9.06 12.26 12.27
C ASP A 181 7.89 11.30 12.45
N ASP A 182 7.51 10.61 11.38
CA ASP A 182 6.36 9.72 11.35
C ASP A 182 6.77 8.27 11.02
N ASP A 183 5.84 7.35 11.25
CA ASP A 183 6.01 5.94 11.01
C ASP A 183 6.25 5.63 9.52
N ILE A 184 7.26 4.81 9.25
CA ILE A 184 7.65 4.42 7.89
C ILE A 184 7.22 2.97 7.65
N ALA A 185 6.37 2.78 6.64
CA ALA A 185 6.12 1.49 6.03
C ALA A 185 6.37 1.56 4.53
N LEU A 186 6.94 0.49 3.99
CA LEU A 186 7.16 0.29 2.56
C LEU A 186 6.73 -1.14 2.20
N VAL A 187 5.88 -1.26 1.19
CA VAL A 187 5.44 -2.54 0.63
C VAL A 187 5.73 -2.53 -0.85
N VAL A 188 6.46 -3.55 -1.31
CA VAL A 188 6.80 -3.73 -2.73
C VAL A 188 6.32 -5.10 -3.17
N VAL A 189 5.54 -5.15 -4.25
CA VAL A 189 4.99 -6.38 -4.82
C VAL A 189 5.38 -6.48 -6.28
N ARG A 190 6.05 -7.56 -6.68
CA ARG A 190 6.35 -7.84 -8.10
C ARG A 190 5.13 -8.46 -8.78
N LEU A 191 4.79 -7.97 -9.97
CA LEU A 191 3.59 -8.32 -10.72
C LEU A 191 3.86 -9.18 -11.97
#